data_AF-A0A661NE49-F1
#
_entry.id   AF-A0A661NE49-F1
#
_cell.length_a   1.000
_cell.length_b   1.000
_cell.length_c   1.000
_cell.angle_alpha   90.00
_cell.angle_beta   90.00
_cell.angle_gamma   90.00
#
_symmetry.space_group_name_H-M   'P 1'
#
loop_
_entity.id
_entity.type
_entity.pdbx_description
1 polymer ?
#
loop_
_entity_poly.entity_id
_entity_poly.type
_entity_poly.pdbx_seq_one_letter_code
_entity_poly.pdbx_strand_id
1 'polypeptide(L)'
;MLLVPALLLSGCGDRREAHLERFLQPGDGGQAAGEQLDVFSLPGDAAVADKINTRPFREVAARLGAHSYRASVHFSMSSPQGWVSLDETDHIVYARNGDFSVNLENDAGQGYQAIYSGGKFFLRNRHALFHPRGTIDGQHWRRLQEAYGGWASIYRLFRGRLGFVKGKLVNHHGRDAVEFTIGLNGGKPRLPGTTEPPPVPAGVKKYVYPIEPTPSYRDRWRDRARPVKARGRLLVDADAGAVLAIDFQGKLLIPANQDKPEFTVAV
;
A
#
# COMPACT_ATOMS: atom_id res chain seq x y z
N MET A 1 -55.77 46.46 -27.54
CA MET A 1 -55.81 45.69 -26.27
C MET A 1 -56.38 44.31 -26.61
N LEU A 2 -55.79 43.23 -26.07
CA LEU A 2 -55.94 41.79 -26.39
C LEU A 2 -55.28 41.31 -27.71
N LEU A 3 -54.62 40.14 -27.83
CA LEU A 3 -53.88 39.22 -26.94
C LEU A 3 -53.32 38.13 -27.90
N VAL A 4 -52.00 37.87 -27.91
CA VAL A 4 -51.34 36.78 -28.66
C VAL A 4 -50.23 36.19 -27.76
N PRO A 5 -49.95 34.87 -27.81
CA PRO A 5 -49.62 34.03 -26.65
C PRO A 5 -48.12 33.77 -26.50
N ALA A 6 -47.70 33.20 -25.36
CA ALA A 6 -46.38 32.59 -25.26
C ALA A 6 -46.43 31.32 -24.40
N LEU A 7 -46.11 30.20 -25.05
CA LEU A 7 -45.82 28.91 -24.45
C LEU A 7 -44.62 29.01 -23.50
N LEU A 8 -44.74 28.43 -22.31
CA LEU A 8 -43.62 28.07 -21.46
C LEU A 8 -43.14 26.67 -21.85
N LEU A 9 -41.98 26.58 -22.50
CA LEU A 9 -41.14 25.38 -22.54
C LEU A 9 -40.02 25.60 -21.52
N SER A 10 -40.10 24.90 -20.40
CA SER A 10 -39.06 24.89 -19.37
C SER A 10 -38.58 23.46 -19.14
N GLY A 11 -37.26 23.28 -19.21
CA GLY A 11 -36.58 22.30 -18.35
C GLY A 11 -35.99 21.08 -19.04
N CYS A 12 -34.83 21.23 -19.68
CA CYS A 12 -33.84 20.16 -19.85
C CYS A 12 -32.44 20.76 -20.06
N GLY A 13 -31.93 21.52 -19.08
CA GLY A 13 -30.63 22.20 -19.14
C GLY A 13 -29.55 21.66 -18.20
N ASP A 14 -29.91 21.17 -17.01
CA ASP A 14 -28.94 21.18 -15.89
C ASP A 14 -28.03 19.94 -15.76
N ARG A 15 -28.20 18.88 -16.58
CA ARG A 15 -27.38 17.66 -16.42
C ARG A 15 -26.09 17.63 -17.23
N ARG A 16 -25.88 18.56 -18.16
CA ARG A 16 -24.70 18.52 -19.06
C ARG A 16 -23.49 19.30 -18.53
N GLU A 17 -23.63 20.25 -17.63
CA GLU A 17 -22.51 21.14 -17.27
C GLU A 17 -21.68 20.61 -16.10
N ALA A 18 -22.29 19.88 -15.14
CA ALA A 18 -21.58 19.35 -13.97
C ALA A 18 -20.45 18.35 -14.32
N HIS A 19 -20.53 17.66 -15.46
CA HIS A 19 -19.44 16.76 -15.89
C HIS A 19 -18.27 17.50 -16.52
N LEU A 20 -18.49 18.68 -17.11
CA LEU A 20 -17.47 19.49 -17.79
C LEU A 20 -16.61 20.27 -16.79
N GLU A 21 -17.19 20.72 -15.68
CA GLU A 21 -16.44 21.39 -14.61
C GLU A 21 -15.38 20.49 -13.97
N ARG A 22 -15.57 19.16 -14.01
CA ARG A 22 -14.57 18.18 -13.56
C ARG A 22 -13.35 18.07 -14.47
N PHE A 23 -13.48 18.48 -15.74
CA PHE A 23 -12.39 18.41 -16.74
C PHE A 23 -11.55 19.69 -16.82
N LEU A 24 -12.07 20.82 -16.35
CA LEU A 24 -11.40 22.13 -16.47
C LEU A 24 -10.64 22.56 -15.21
N GLN A 25 -10.69 21.78 -14.14
CA GLN A 25 -9.85 22.03 -12.97
C GLN A 25 -8.41 21.59 -13.29
N PRO A 26 -7.42 22.52 -13.27
CA PRO A 26 -6.02 22.11 -13.26
C PRO A 26 -5.84 21.19 -12.06
N GLY A 27 -5.39 19.95 -12.33
CA GLY A 27 -5.40 18.87 -11.35
C GLY A 27 -4.84 19.33 -10.01
N ASP A 28 -5.55 19.00 -8.93
CA ASP A 28 -5.17 19.24 -7.53
C ASP A 28 -3.76 18.70 -7.23
N GLY A 29 -2.77 19.48 -7.63
CA GLY A 29 -1.35 19.29 -7.45
C GLY A 29 -0.95 19.84 -6.08
N GLY A 30 -1.42 19.17 -5.03
CA GLY A 30 -1.09 19.53 -3.66
C GLY A 30 -2.09 18.97 -2.67
N GLN A 31 -2.11 17.64 -2.50
CA GLN A 31 -2.71 17.12 -1.28
C GLN A 31 -1.83 17.56 -0.10
N ALA A 32 -2.43 18.25 0.86
CA ALA A 32 -1.79 18.69 2.08
C ALA A 32 -0.98 17.53 2.69
N ALA A 33 0.27 17.82 3.08
CA ALA A 33 1.04 16.89 3.89
C ALA A 33 0.18 16.48 5.08
N GLY A 34 -0.04 15.17 5.24
CA GLY A 34 -0.89 14.64 6.31
C GLY A 34 -0.37 15.02 7.70
N GLU A 35 -1.08 14.56 8.73
CA GLU A 35 -0.69 14.75 10.14
C GLU A 35 0.80 14.47 10.38
N GLN A 36 1.46 15.36 11.14
CA GLN A 36 2.84 15.18 11.57
C GLN A 36 2.89 14.03 12.59
N LEU A 37 3.76 13.04 12.36
CA LEU A 37 3.88 11.88 13.24
C LEU A 37 5.04 12.06 14.20
N ASP A 38 4.83 11.72 15.48
CA ASP A 38 5.93 11.56 16.42
C ASP A 38 6.64 10.22 16.15
N VAL A 39 7.68 10.28 15.32
CA VAL A 39 8.47 9.10 14.93
C VAL A 39 9.09 8.40 16.14
N PHE A 40 9.39 9.12 17.22
CA PHE A 40 10.03 8.54 18.39
C PHE A 40 9.10 7.64 19.22
N SER A 41 7.79 7.79 19.06
CA SER A 41 6.79 6.94 19.72
C SER A 41 6.55 5.60 19.02
N LEU A 42 7.15 5.36 17.83
CA LEU A 42 6.98 4.14 17.04
C LEU A 42 7.11 2.82 17.83
N PRO A 43 8.06 2.65 18.79
CA PRO A 43 8.15 1.45 19.62
C PRO A 43 6.91 1.13 20.48
N GLY A 44 6.18 2.17 20.91
CA GLY A 44 5.07 2.07 21.86
C GLY A 44 3.70 2.36 21.27
N ASP A 45 3.63 3.06 20.14
CA ASP A 45 2.38 3.45 19.49
C ASP A 45 2.13 2.65 18.20
N ALA A 46 1.16 1.73 18.29
CA ALA A 46 0.77 0.88 17.18
C ALA A 46 0.11 1.64 16.01
N ALA A 47 -0.56 2.77 16.27
CA ALA A 47 -1.15 3.60 15.23
C ALA A 47 -0.07 4.38 14.47
N VAL A 48 0.94 4.90 15.17
CA VAL A 48 2.12 5.51 14.54
C VAL A 48 2.87 4.47 13.70
N ALA A 49 3.11 3.27 14.23
CA ALA A 49 3.74 2.19 13.49
C ALA A 49 2.95 1.82 12.21
N ASP A 50 1.62 1.74 12.30
CA ASP A 50 0.77 1.47 11.14
C ASP A 50 0.88 2.60 10.09
N LYS A 51 0.76 3.86 10.52
CA LYS A 51 0.84 5.02 9.61
C LYS A 51 2.18 5.11 8.89
N ILE A 52 3.30 4.92 9.60
CA ILE A 52 4.65 4.99 9.01
C ILE A 52 4.87 3.87 7.99
N ASN A 53 4.51 2.62 8.33
CA ASN A 53 4.83 1.45 7.51
C ASN A 53 3.84 1.20 6.35
N THR A 54 2.69 1.87 6.34
CA THR A 54 1.66 1.70 5.28
C THR A 54 1.33 3.00 4.55
N ARG A 55 2.18 4.02 4.71
CA ARG A 55 2.02 5.33 4.10
C ARG A 55 1.93 5.23 2.57
N PRO A 56 0.96 5.88 1.91
CA PRO A 56 0.87 5.86 0.45
C PRO A 56 2.01 6.67 -0.19
N PHE A 57 2.43 6.27 -1.39
CA PHE A 57 3.54 6.90 -2.11
C PHE A 57 3.32 8.40 -2.30
N ARG A 58 2.08 8.83 -2.58
CA ARG A 58 1.77 10.26 -2.79
C ARG A 58 2.09 11.11 -1.57
N GLU A 59 1.85 10.59 -0.35
CA GLU A 59 2.20 11.30 0.88
C GLU A 59 3.72 11.31 1.09
N VAL A 60 4.39 10.20 0.80
CA VAL A 60 5.87 10.12 0.86
C VAL A 60 6.49 11.13 -0.10
N ALA A 61 6.02 11.19 -1.34
CA ALA A 61 6.47 12.14 -2.35
C ALA A 61 6.21 13.60 -1.95
N ALA A 62 5.05 13.91 -1.35
CA ALA A 62 4.75 15.25 -0.86
C ALA A 62 5.70 15.70 0.27
N ARG A 63 6.20 14.77 1.08
CA ARG A 63 7.10 15.07 2.22
C ARG A 63 8.59 15.04 1.85
N LEU A 64 9.00 14.10 1.00
CA LEU A 64 10.39 13.92 0.61
C LEU A 64 10.77 14.78 -0.61
N GLY A 65 9.81 15.14 -1.45
CA GLY A 65 10.05 15.81 -2.72
C GLY A 65 10.54 14.84 -3.80
N ALA A 66 11.40 15.31 -4.70
CA ALA A 66 11.99 14.48 -5.75
C ALA A 66 12.97 13.46 -5.15
N HIS A 67 12.82 12.19 -5.52
CA HIS A 67 13.64 11.09 -4.99
C HIS A 67 13.61 9.88 -5.93
N SER A 68 14.51 8.93 -5.69
CA SER A 68 14.39 7.58 -6.23
C SER A 68 14.02 6.59 -5.13
N TYR A 69 13.23 5.60 -5.50
CA TYR A 69 12.91 4.45 -4.66
C TYR A 69 13.39 3.19 -5.36
N ARG A 70 14.05 2.32 -4.60
CA ARG A 70 14.49 1.00 -5.07
C ARG A 70 14.12 -0.03 -4.03
N ALA A 71 13.51 -1.13 -4.47
CA ALA A 71 13.25 -2.29 -3.63
C ALA A 71 13.58 -3.58 -4.36
N SER A 72 13.99 -4.57 -3.58
CA SER A 72 14.14 -5.96 -4.01
C SER A 72 13.35 -6.81 -3.03
N VAL A 73 12.40 -7.58 -3.52
CA VAL A 73 11.50 -8.39 -2.69
C VAL A 73 11.65 -9.85 -3.07
N HIS A 74 12.10 -10.66 -2.13
CA HIS A 74 12.11 -12.11 -2.25
C HIS A 74 10.96 -12.70 -1.42
N PHE A 75 10.07 -13.41 -2.09
CA PHE A 75 8.98 -14.14 -1.47
C PHE A 75 9.12 -15.62 -1.81
N SER A 76 8.97 -16.49 -0.81
CA SER A 76 8.84 -17.93 -1.03
C SER A 76 7.79 -18.56 -0.13
N MET A 77 7.07 -19.52 -0.69
CA MET A 77 6.11 -20.37 -0.01
C MET A 77 6.40 -21.81 -0.40
N SER A 78 6.69 -22.66 0.57
CA SER A 78 6.92 -24.09 0.42
C SER A 78 5.78 -24.87 1.04
N SER A 79 5.49 -26.07 0.58
CA SER A 79 4.52 -27.01 1.13
C SER A 79 4.91 -28.43 0.75
N PRO A 80 4.40 -29.50 1.41
CA PRO A 80 4.59 -30.86 0.94
C PRO A 80 4.18 -31.06 -0.53
N GLN A 81 3.20 -30.29 -1.01
CA GLN A 81 2.71 -30.36 -2.39
C GLN A 81 3.55 -29.59 -3.40
N GLY A 82 4.51 -28.78 -2.96
CA GLY A 82 5.36 -27.99 -3.85
C GLY A 82 5.78 -26.67 -3.24
N TRP A 83 6.61 -25.95 -3.99
CA TRP A 83 7.15 -24.65 -3.59
C TRP A 83 6.91 -23.62 -4.71
N VAL A 84 6.79 -22.35 -4.31
CA VAL A 84 6.74 -21.21 -5.20
C VAL A 84 7.66 -20.13 -4.63
N SER A 85 8.43 -19.49 -5.50
CA SER A 85 9.15 -18.26 -5.20
C SER A 85 8.74 -17.16 -6.16
N LEU A 86 9.04 -15.93 -5.75
CA LEU A 86 8.93 -14.74 -6.55
C LEU A 86 10.04 -13.79 -6.09
N ASP A 87 10.88 -13.38 -7.01
CA ASP A 87 11.85 -12.31 -6.82
C ASP A 87 11.42 -11.10 -7.64
N GLU A 88 11.11 -9.99 -6.99
CA GLU A 88 10.64 -8.74 -7.61
C GLU A 88 11.66 -7.62 -7.37
N THR A 89 11.87 -6.77 -8.37
CA THR A 89 12.69 -5.56 -8.25
C THR A 89 11.89 -4.37 -8.76
N ASP A 90 11.80 -3.36 -7.92
CA ASP A 90 11.11 -2.11 -8.20
C ASP A 90 12.10 -0.96 -8.26
N HIS A 91 11.93 -0.09 -9.25
CA HIS A 91 12.65 1.16 -9.35
C HIS A 91 11.70 2.27 -9.76
N ILE A 92 11.61 3.30 -8.93
CA ILE A 92 10.81 4.50 -9.18
C ILE A 92 11.74 5.70 -9.18
N VAL A 93 11.61 6.57 -10.16
CA VAL A 93 12.21 7.91 -10.16
C VAL A 93 11.09 8.92 -10.17
N TYR A 94 11.01 9.76 -9.13
CA TYR A 94 9.98 10.77 -8.97
C TYR A 94 10.57 12.17 -9.03
N ALA A 95 10.06 12.99 -9.95
CA ALA A 95 10.53 14.33 -10.19
C ALA A 95 9.71 15.38 -9.44
N ARG A 96 10.31 16.57 -9.24
CA ARG A 96 9.70 17.67 -8.48
C ARG A 96 8.38 18.18 -9.10
N ASN A 97 8.24 18.07 -10.42
CA ASN A 97 7.04 18.46 -11.16
C ASN A 97 5.92 17.40 -11.11
N GLY A 98 6.14 16.28 -10.42
CA GLY A 98 5.20 15.16 -10.34
C GLY A 98 5.31 14.12 -11.45
N ASP A 99 6.21 14.34 -12.43
CA ASP A 99 6.55 13.33 -13.42
C ASP A 99 7.27 12.15 -12.76
N PHE A 100 7.12 10.96 -13.32
CA PHE A 100 7.78 9.78 -12.80
C PHE A 100 8.06 8.71 -13.86
N SER A 101 9.01 7.85 -13.55
CA SER A 101 9.19 6.57 -14.22
C SER A 101 9.16 5.42 -13.21
N VAL A 102 8.63 4.28 -13.64
CA VAL A 102 8.58 3.02 -12.88
C VAL A 102 9.15 1.92 -13.75
N ASN A 103 10.04 1.11 -13.19
CA ASN A 103 10.44 -0.18 -13.73
C ASN A 103 10.18 -1.25 -12.65
N LEU A 104 9.27 -2.17 -12.93
CA LEU A 104 8.97 -3.32 -12.08
C LEU A 104 9.24 -4.58 -12.88
N GLU A 105 10.06 -5.48 -12.34
CA GLU A 105 10.43 -6.75 -12.98
C GLU A 105 10.45 -7.88 -11.96
N ASN A 106 10.14 -9.10 -12.38
CA ASN A 106 10.30 -10.29 -11.55
C ASN A 106 11.07 -11.45 -12.22
N ASP A 107 11.46 -12.46 -11.46
CA ASP A 107 12.16 -13.66 -11.93
C ASP A 107 11.37 -14.50 -12.95
N ALA A 108 10.04 -14.40 -12.95
CA ALA A 108 9.16 -15.10 -13.90
C ALA A 108 9.03 -14.40 -15.27
N GLY A 109 9.88 -13.41 -15.58
CA GLY A 109 9.81 -12.68 -16.85
C GLY A 109 8.63 -11.70 -16.96
N GLN A 110 7.88 -11.50 -15.87
CA GLN A 110 6.79 -10.53 -15.81
C GLN A 110 7.32 -9.18 -15.31
N GLY A 111 6.52 -8.14 -15.52
CA GLY A 111 6.88 -6.78 -15.16
C GLY A 111 6.29 -5.74 -16.11
N TYR A 112 6.43 -4.48 -15.73
CA TYR A 112 6.01 -3.36 -16.56
C TYR A 112 6.95 -2.16 -16.39
N GLN A 113 6.96 -1.32 -17.43
CA GLN A 113 7.55 0.00 -17.37
C GLN A 113 6.49 1.05 -17.60
N ALA A 114 6.47 2.04 -16.73
CA ALA A 114 5.52 3.13 -16.75
C ALA A 114 6.24 4.47 -16.78
N ILE A 115 5.76 5.40 -17.60
CA ILE A 115 6.27 6.76 -17.67
C ILE A 115 5.08 7.70 -17.61
N TYR A 116 5.09 8.61 -16.64
CA TYR A 116 4.17 9.74 -16.59
C TYR A 116 4.98 11.01 -16.77
N SER A 117 4.72 11.72 -17.86
CA SER A 117 5.38 13.00 -18.11
C SER A 117 4.49 13.98 -18.85
N GLY A 118 4.47 15.23 -18.40
CA GLY A 118 3.71 16.30 -19.05
C GLY A 118 2.22 15.97 -19.18
N GLY A 119 1.64 15.33 -18.16
CA GLY A 119 0.23 14.93 -18.14
C GLY A 119 -0.12 13.67 -18.93
N LYS A 120 0.84 13.04 -19.62
CA LYS A 120 0.64 11.84 -20.44
C LYS A 120 1.18 10.61 -19.73
N PHE A 121 0.42 9.52 -19.76
CA PHE A 121 0.80 8.24 -19.16
C PHE A 121 1.05 7.19 -20.23
N PHE A 122 2.23 6.57 -20.19
CA PHE A 122 2.64 5.48 -21.06
C PHE A 122 2.95 4.24 -20.22
N LEU A 123 2.52 3.08 -20.71
CA LEU A 123 2.76 1.80 -20.05
C LEU A 123 3.13 0.74 -21.08
N ARG A 124 4.12 -0.10 -20.75
CA ARG A 124 4.46 -1.32 -21.49
C ARG A 124 4.68 -2.49 -20.54
N ASN A 125 4.43 -3.71 -21.02
CA ASN A 125 4.93 -4.93 -20.37
C ASN A 125 6.41 -5.13 -20.73
N ARG A 126 7.10 -6.04 -20.03
CA ARG A 126 8.56 -6.24 -20.07
C ARG A 126 9.23 -6.36 -21.46
N HIS A 127 8.49 -6.70 -22.52
CA HIS A 127 9.03 -6.76 -23.90
C HIS A 127 8.12 -6.11 -24.94
N ALA A 128 7.17 -5.29 -24.50
CA ALA A 128 6.21 -4.64 -25.39
C ALA A 128 6.64 -3.21 -25.77
N LEU A 129 5.92 -2.63 -26.73
CA LEU A 129 5.99 -1.20 -27.02
C LEU A 129 5.22 -0.39 -25.98
N PHE A 130 5.59 0.88 -25.82
CA PHE A 130 4.82 1.81 -24.99
C PHE A 130 3.49 2.14 -25.64
N HIS A 131 2.42 2.01 -24.87
CA HIS A 131 1.08 2.43 -25.27
C HIS A 131 0.60 3.56 -24.35
N PRO A 132 -0.02 4.62 -24.91
CA PRO A 132 -0.67 5.63 -24.10
C PRO A 132 -1.83 5.01 -23.32
N ARG A 133 -2.01 5.45 -22.09
CA ARG A 133 -3.09 5.03 -21.19
C ARG A 133 -3.82 6.26 -20.66
N GLY A 134 -5.11 6.10 -20.37
CA GLY A 134 -5.93 7.15 -19.79
C GLY A 134 -5.48 7.51 -18.38
N THR A 135 -5.54 8.79 -18.04
CA THR A 135 -5.21 9.32 -16.71
C THR A 135 -6.45 9.60 -15.86
N ILE A 136 -7.64 9.61 -16.47
CA ILE A 136 -8.93 9.99 -15.86
C ILE A 136 -9.23 9.18 -14.59
N ASP A 137 -8.94 7.89 -14.58
CA ASP A 137 -9.20 7.02 -13.42
C ASP A 137 -7.99 6.91 -12.47
N GLY A 138 -7.04 7.84 -12.53
CA GLY A 138 -5.81 7.80 -11.71
C GLY A 138 -4.95 6.56 -11.96
N GLN A 139 -4.99 5.97 -13.16
CA GLN A 139 -4.23 4.73 -13.48
C GLN A 139 -2.72 4.90 -13.23
N HIS A 140 -2.18 6.07 -13.54
CA HIS A 140 -0.78 6.41 -13.31
C HIS A 140 -0.42 6.31 -11.81
N TRP A 141 -1.23 6.89 -10.92
CA TRP A 141 -1.04 6.77 -9.47
C TRP A 141 -1.19 5.35 -8.95
N ARG A 142 -2.14 4.56 -9.50
CA ARG A 142 -2.30 3.16 -9.11
C ARG A 142 -1.06 2.33 -9.40
N ARG A 143 -0.49 2.44 -10.61
CA ARG A 143 0.76 1.74 -10.97
C ARG A 143 1.92 2.18 -10.08
N LEU A 144 2.06 3.48 -9.86
CA LEU A 144 3.08 4.00 -8.95
C LEU A 144 2.94 3.43 -7.52
N GLN A 145 1.72 3.39 -6.99
CA GLN A 145 1.43 2.84 -5.66
C GLN A 145 1.65 1.32 -5.58
N GLU A 146 1.34 0.59 -6.65
CA GLU A 146 1.61 -0.85 -6.75
C GLU A 146 3.11 -1.13 -6.64
N ALA A 147 3.96 -0.42 -7.39
CA ALA A 147 5.42 -0.58 -7.34
C ALA A 147 6.06 -0.14 -6.00
N TYR A 148 5.41 0.77 -5.26
CA TYR A 148 5.87 1.15 -3.92
C TYR A 148 5.39 0.20 -2.81
N GLY A 149 4.40 -0.66 -3.11
CA GLY A 149 3.61 -1.39 -2.11
C GLY A 149 4.29 -2.61 -1.47
N GLY A 150 5.51 -2.97 -1.88
CA GLY A 150 6.20 -4.18 -1.42
C GLY A 150 6.35 -4.23 0.11
N TRP A 151 6.96 -3.22 0.72
CA TRP A 151 7.13 -3.17 2.18
C TRP A 151 5.80 -3.16 2.92
N ALA A 152 4.88 -2.28 2.53
CA ALA A 152 3.56 -2.16 3.18
C ALA A 152 2.80 -3.51 3.17
N SER A 153 2.93 -4.27 2.09
CA SER A 153 2.33 -5.60 1.96
C SER A 153 2.90 -6.59 2.95
N ILE A 154 4.20 -6.54 3.21
CA ILE A 154 4.90 -7.44 4.13
C ILE A 154 4.66 -7.03 5.58
N TYR A 155 4.76 -5.73 5.87
CA TYR A 155 4.38 -5.18 7.17
C TYR A 155 2.96 -5.63 7.54
N ARG A 156 2.02 -5.57 6.59
CA ARG A 156 0.65 -6.04 6.79
C ARG A 156 0.62 -7.51 7.22
N LEU A 157 1.42 -8.41 6.65
CA LEU A 157 1.46 -9.82 7.06
C LEU A 157 1.86 -10.00 8.53
N PHE A 158 2.77 -9.16 9.03
CA PHE A 158 3.26 -9.19 10.42
C PHE A 158 2.56 -8.16 11.33
N ARG A 159 1.51 -7.48 10.87
CA ARG A 159 0.87 -6.39 11.61
C ARG A 159 0.41 -6.82 12.99
N GLY A 160 0.77 -6.03 14.01
CA GLY A 160 0.54 -6.32 15.42
C GLY A 160 1.54 -7.29 16.07
N ARG A 161 2.46 -7.87 15.29
CA ARG A 161 3.43 -8.89 15.73
C ARG A 161 4.89 -8.45 15.63
N LEU A 162 5.13 -7.32 14.95
CA LEU A 162 6.43 -6.65 14.94
C LEU A 162 6.56 -5.72 16.14
N GLY A 163 7.72 -5.78 16.79
CA GLY A 163 8.21 -4.77 17.70
C GLY A 163 9.34 -3.98 17.07
N PHE A 164 9.52 -2.75 17.55
CA PHE A 164 10.57 -1.86 17.10
C PHE A 164 11.34 -1.36 18.30
N VAL A 165 12.66 -1.43 18.23
CA VAL A 165 13.55 -0.90 19.27
C VAL A 165 14.28 0.29 18.68
N LYS A 166 14.11 1.46 19.31
CA LYS A 166 14.80 2.69 18.89
C LYS A 166 16.31 2.52 19.04
N GLY A 167 17.02 2.80 17.97
CA GLY A 167 18.46 2.90 17.92
C GLY A 167 18.92 4.36 17.98
N LYS A 168 19.86 4.70 17.11
CA LYS A 168 20.49 6.03 17.03
C LYS A 168 19.79 6.94 16.02
N LEU A 169 19.97 8.25 16.20
CA LEU A 169 19.74 9.24 15.16
C LEU A 169 20.95 9.22 14.20
N VAL A 170 20.69 9.20 12.89
CA VAL A 170 21.71 9.17 11.84
C VAL A 170 21.36 10.17 10.74
N ASN A 171 22.37 10.66 10.02
CA ASN A 171 22.12 11.38 8.79
C ASN A 171 22.11 10.41 7.61
N HIS A 172 21.04 10.43 6.82
CA HIS A 172 20.86 9.58 5.64
C HIS A 172 20.56 10.46 4.43
N HIS A 173 21.50 10.54 3.49
CA HIS A 173 21.41 11.39 2.30
C HIS A 173 21.02 12.85 2.60
N GLY A 174 21.57 13.44 3.66
CA GLY A 174 21.31 14.83 4.05
C GLY A 174 20.05 15.04 4.88
N ARG A 175 19.39 13.97 5.32
CA ARG A 175 18.18 14.02 6.16
C ARG A 175 18.42 13.34 7.49
N ASP A 176 17.85 13.87 8.56
CA ASP A 176 17.93 13.25 9.87
C ASP A 176 16.95 12.08 9.95
N ALA A 177 17.43 10.92 10.38
CA ALA A 177 16.70 9.68 10.39
C ALA A 177 16.90 8.92 11.70
N VAL A 178 15.83 8.33 12.21
CA VAL A 178 15.87 7.46 13.39
C VAL A 178 15.99 6.02 12.92
N GLU A 179 17.03 5.33 13.38
CA GLU A 179 17.21 3.90 13.15
C GLU A 179 16.37 3.10 14.16
N PHE A 180 15.67 2.08 13.68
CA PHE A 180 14.94 1.11 14.50
C PHE A 180 15.36 -0.31 14.16
N THR A 181 15.56 -1.14 15.18
CA THR A 181 15.69 -2.59 15.00
C THR A 181 14.31 -3.21 15.00
N ILE A 182 14.01 -4.04 13.99
CA ILE A 182 12.76 -4.77 13.86
C ILE A 182 12.92 -6.15 14.51
N GLY A 183 11.95 -6.56 15.32
CA GLY A 183 11.89 -7.88 15.92
C GLY A 183 10.45 -8.37 16.11
N LEU A 184 10.27 -9.56 16.66
CA LEU A 184 8.95 -10.02 17.12
C LEU A 184 8.67 -9.51 18.54
N ASN A 185 7.46 -9.04 18.80
CA ASN A 185 7.03 -8.57 20.13
C ASN A 185 6.07 -9.53 20.86
N GLY A 186 5.74 -10.68 20.26
CA GLY A 186 4.77 -11.63 20.84
C GLY A 186 3.31 -11.14 20.82
N GLY A 187 3.03 -10.01 20.16
CA GLY A 187 1.68 -9.47 20.02
C GLY A 187 0.76 -10.35 19.18
N LYS A 188 -0.54 -10.05 19.22
CA LYS A 188 -1.56 -10.73 18.42
C LYS A 188 -1.63 -10.12 17.01
N PRO A 189 -1.95 -10.92 15.97
CA PRO A 189 -2.21 -10.39 14.63
C PRO A 189 -3.30 -9.32 14.66
N ARG A 190 -3.04 -8.19 13.97
CA ARG A 190 -4.02 -7.13 13.68
C ARG A 190 -4.30 -7.05 12.18
N LEU A 191 -4.56 -8.20 11.56
CA LEU A 191 -4.82 -8.29 10.13
C LEU A 191 -6.23 -7.75 9.82
N PRO A 192 -6.40 -6.93 8.76
CA PRO A 192 -7.74 -6.64 8.25
C PRO A 192 -8.28 -7.91 7.59
N GLY A 193 -9.16 -8.62 8.30
CA GLY A 193 -9.74 -9.89 7.85
C GLY A 193 -10.46 -10.57 9.01
N THR A 194 -11.79 -10.65 8.89
CA THR A 194 -12.76 -11.05 9.93
C THR A 194 -12.80 -10.10 11.13
N THR A 195 -13.76 -9.17 11.12
CA THR A 195 -14.32 -8.61 12.35
C THR A 195 -14.66 -9.78 13.26
N GLU A 196 -14.28 -9.73 14.55
CA GLU A 196 -14.76 -10.74 15.49
C GLU A 196 -16.30 -10.74 15.40
N PRO A 197 -16.93 -11.91 15.22
CA PRO A 197 -18.39 -11.96 15.17
C PRO A 197 -18.93 -11.32 16.45
N PRO A 198 -19.93 -10.42 16.36
CA PRO A 198 -20.44 -9.73 17.53
C PRO A 198 -20.88 -10.73 18.60
N PRO A 199 -20.74 -10.43 19.89
CA PRO A 199 -21.11 -11.37 20.95
C PRO A 199 -22.58 -11.79 20.79
N VAL A 200 -22.84 -13.10 20.89
CA VAL A 200 -24.20 -13.64 20.82
C VAL A 200 -25.03 -13.00 21.94
N PRO A 201 -26.21 -12.41 21.65
CA PRO A 201 -27.07 -11.85 22.69
C PRO A 201 -27.41 -12.90 23.76
N ALA A 202 -27.36 -12.49 25.03
CA ALA A 202 -27.64 -13.37 26.16
C ALA A 202 -29.02 -14.04 26.00
N GLY A 203 -29.08 -15.37 26.18
CA GLY A 203 -30.32 -16.15 26.08
C GLY A 203 -30.68 -16.69 24.69
N VAL A 204 -29.90 -16.38 23.64
CA VAL A 204 -30.17 -16.87 22.28
C VAL A 204 -29.45 -18.20 22.01
N LYS A 205 -30.22 -19.28 21.79
CA LYS A 205 -29.67 -20.63 21.51
C LYS A 205 -29.16 -20.83 20.08
N LYS A 206 -29.59 -19.99 19.13
CA LYS A 206 -29.16 -20.05 17.72
C LYS A 206 -29.21 -18.63 17.12
N TYR A 207 -28.04 -18.04 16.91
CA TYR A 207 -27.88 -16.74 16.27
C TYR A 207 -27.15 -16.96 14.95
N VAL A 208 -27.75 -16.51 13.84
CA VAL A 208 -27.13 -16.57 12.51
C VAL A 208 -26.66 -15.17 12.17
N TYR A 209 -25.34 -14.98 12.08
CA TYR A 209 -24.76 -13.70 11.68
C TYR A 209 -25.14 -13.35 10.24
N PRO A 210 -25.31 -12.06 9.91
CA PRO A 210 -25.37 -11.61 8.52
C PRO A 210 -24.15 -12.14 7.76
N ILE A 211 -24.38 -12.71 6.58
CA ILE A 211 -23.30 -13.21 5.72
C ILE A 211 -22.62 -11.99 5.11
N GLU A 212 -21.68 -11.39 5.83
CA GLU A 212 -20.62 -10.63 5.17
C GLU A 212 -19.86 -11.60 4.26
N PRO A 213 -19.42 -11.18 3.05
CA PRO A 213 -18.64 -12.03 2.17
C PRO A 213 -17.40 -12.47 2.94
N THR A 214 -17.48 -13.69 3.46
CA THR A 214 -16.43 -14.27 4.26
C THR A 214 -15.22 -14.35 3.32
N PRO A 215 -14.04 -13.81 3.68
CA PRO A 215 -12.84 -14.04 2.90
C PRO A 215 -12.77 -15.53 2.62
N SER A 216 -12.58 -15.90 1.35
CA SER A 216 -12.65 -17.30 0.96
C SER A 216 -11.77 -18.14 1.91
N TYR A 217 -12.10 -19.40 2.17
CA TYR A 217 -11.26 -20.23 3.06
C TYR A 217 -9.78 -20.24 2.62
N ARG A 218 -9.53 -20.02 1.32
CA ARG A 218 -8.21 -19.83 0.72
C ARG A 218 -7.50 -18.55 1.18
N ASP A 219 -8.20 -17.49 1.58
CA ASP A 219 -7.60 -16.23 2.08
C ASP A 219 -7.35 -16.23 3.59
N ARG A 220 -8.04 -17.10 4.35
CA ARG A 220 -7.91 -17.25 5.82
C ARG A 220 -6.61 -17.88 6.28
N TRP A 221 -5.68 -18.21 5.39
CA TRP A 221 -4.36 -18.70 5.80
C TRP A 221 -3.60 -17.64 6.60
N ARG A 222 -3.81 -16.35 6.28
CA ARG A 222 -3.13 -15.22 6.94
C ARG A 222 -3.45 -15.12 8.43
N ASP A 223 -4.70 -15.40 8.78
CA ASP A 223 -5.21 -15.38 10.15
C ASP A 223 -4.61 -16.52 10.99
N ARG A 224 -4.28 -17.64 10.32
CA ARG A 224 -3.69 -18.84 10.94
C ARG A 224 -2.17 -18.78 10.99
N ALA A 225 -1.55 -18.04 10.08
CA ALA A 225 -0.10 -17.91 10.00
C ALA A 225 0.47 -17.39 11.32
N ARG A 226 1.55 -17.99 11.79
CA ARG A 226 2.26 -17.62 13.02
C ARG A 226 3.68 -17.16 12.67
N PRO A 227 4.15 -16.01 13.18
CA PRO A 227 5.52 -15.59 12.96
C PRO A 227 6.48 -16.51 13.70
N VAL A 228 7.47 -17.04 12.97
CA VAL A 228 8.57 -17.83 13.54
C VAL A 228 9.83 -16.97 13.67
N LYS A 229 10.02 -16.05 12.73
CA LYS A 229 11.17 -15.15 12.69
C LYS A 229 10.73 -13.82 12.11
N ALA A 230 11.20 -12.72 12.69
CA ALA A 230 11.23 -11.42 12.07
C ALA A 230 12.45 -10.68 12.63
N ARG A 231 13.29 -10.17 11.74
CA ARG A 231 14.45 -9.35 12.10
C ARG A 231 14.71 -8.36 10.99
N GLY A 232 15.24 -7.19 11.34
CA GLY A 232 15.59 -6.21 10.33
C GLY A 232 16.00 -4.88 10.92
N ARG A 233 16.23 -3.93 10.03
CA ARG A 233 16.52 -2.53 10.33
C ARG A 233 15.57 -1.66 9.53
N LEU A 234 15.01 -0.64 10.18
CA LEU A 234 14.17 0.38 9.58
C LEU A 234 14.82 1.75 9.81
N LEU A 235 14.92 2.56 8.77
CA LEU A 235 15.33 3.97 8.86
C LEU A 235 14.12 4.83 8.51
N VAL A 236 13.72 5.69 9.45
CA VAL A 236 12.58 6.59 9.29
C VAL A 236 13.07 8.03 9.39
N ASP A 237 12.70 8.87 8.43
CA ASP A 237 12.95 10.31 8.48
C ASP A 237 12.34 10.91 9.76
N ALA A 238 13.15 11.62 10.54
CA ALA A 238 12.75 12.14 11.85
C ALA A 238 11.65 13.20 11.75
N ASP A 239 11.63 13.97 10.66
CA ASP A 239 10.68 15.06 10.44
C ASP A 239 9.52 14.61 9.55
N ALA A 240 9.78 13.94 8.44
CA ALA A 240 8.73 13.51 7.53
C ALA A 240 7.97 12.28 8.05
N GLY A 241 8.59 11.44 8.89
CA GLY A 241 8.04 10.14 9.27
C GLY A 241 7.92 9.18 8.08
N ALA A 242 8.71 9.39 7.03
CA ALA A 242 8.74 8.53 5.84
C ALA A 242 9.83 7.45 6.01
N VAL A 243 9.56 6.24 5.54
CA VAL A 243 10.57 5.18 5.50
C VAL A 243 11.60 5.54 4.43
N LEU A 244 12.86 5.69 4.84
CA LEU A 244 13.97 6.03 3.96
C LEU A 244 14.72 4.79 3.47
N ALA A 245 14.87 3.80 4.35
CA ALA A 245 15.49 2.52 4.02
C ALA A 245 14.98 1.42 4.94
N ILE A 246 14.98 0.20 4.42
CA ILE A 246 14.62 -0.99 5.19
C ILE A 246 15.42 -2.20 4.70
N ASP A 247 15.77 -3.06 5.65
CA ASP A 247 16.26 -4.43 5.44
C ASP A 247 15.48 -5.33 6.39
N PHE A 248 14.72 -6.28 5.88
CA PHE A 248 13.82 -7.12 6.65
C PHE A 248 13.83 -8.58 6.19
N GLN A 249 13.95 -9.48 7.16
CA GLN A 249 13.76 -10.91 6.96
C GLN A 249 12.68 -11.45 7.91
N GLY A 250 11.63 -12.02 7.33
CA GLY A 250 10.50 -12.62 8.02
C GLY A 250 10.27 -14.09 7.65
N LYS A 251 9.70 -14.85 8.59
CA LYS A 251 9.23 -16.22 8.36
C LYS A 251 7.89 -16.44 9.06
N LEU A 252 6.93 -16.97 8.33
CA LEU A 252 5.60 -17.32 8.81
C LEU A 252 5.38 -18.83 8.65
N LEU A 253 4.86 -19.48 9.69
CA LEU A 253 4.42 -20.87 9.66
C LEU A 253 2.90 -20.91 9.61
N ILE A 254 2.33 -21.65 8.65
CA ILE A 254 0.88 -21.88 8.63
C ILE A 254 0.59 -23.25 9.21
N PRO A 255 -0.09 -23.32 10.37
CA PRO A 255 -0.44 -24.59 10.98
C PRO A 255 -1.43 -25.34 10.08
N ALA A 256 -1.12 -26.61 9.85
CA ALA A 256 -1.91 -27.49 9.01
C ALA A 256 -3.28 -27.76 9.64
N ASN A 257 -4.34 -27.37 8.98
CA ASN A 257 -5.49 -28.26 8.91
C ASN A 257 -5.50 -28.79 7.48
N GLN A 258 -5.01 -30.02 7.34
CA GLN A 258 -4.93 -30.84 6.12
C GLN A 258 -4.05 -30.38 4.94
N ASP A 259 -3.56 -29.13 4.88
CA ASP A 259 -2.54 -28.73 3.88
C ASP A 259 -1.48 -27.82 4.53
N LYS A 260 -0.19 -28.14 4.34
CA LYS A 260 0.94 -27.51 5.05
C LYS A 260 1.74 -26.57 4.14
N PRO A 261 1.56 -25.25 4.14
CA PRO A 261 2.58 -24.36 3.58
C PRO A 261 3.43 -23.61 4.65
N GLU A 262 4.75 -23.62 4.47
CA GLU A 262 5.79 -22.85 5.18
C GLU A 262 6.23 -21.64 4.33
N PHE A 263 6.31 -20.43 4.91
CA PHE A 263 6.55 -19.19 4.15
C PHE A 263 7.80 -18.46 4.64
N THR A 264 8.63 -18.01 3.71
CA THR A 264 9.79 -17.15 3.97
C THR A 264 9.69 -15.89 3.11
N VAL A 265 9.89 -14.73 3.71
CA VAL A 265 9.83 -13.43 3.01
C VAL A 265 11.05 -12.62 3.40
N ALA A 266 11.77 -12.05 2.44
CA ALA A 266 12.90 -11.16 2.64
C ALA A 266 12.76 -9.93 1.72
N VAL A 267 13.10 -8.75 2.23
CA VAL A 267 13.13 -7.47 1.51
C VAL A 267 14.33 -6.68 1.94
#